data_AF-A0AAW8YKI4-F1
#
_entry.id   AF-A0AAW8YKI4-F1
#
_cell.length_a   1.000
_cell.length_b   1.000
_cell.length_c   1.000
_cell.angle_alpha   90.00
_cell.angle_beta   90.00
_cell.angle_gamma   90.00
#
_symmetry.space_group_name_H-M   'P 1'
#
loop_
_entity.id
_entity.type
_entity.pdbx_description
1 polymer ?
#
loop_
_entity_poly.entity_id
_entity_poly.type
_entity_poly.pdbx_seq_one_letter_code
_entity_poly.pdbx_strand_id
1 'polypeptide(L)' 'QRFKAANWNYQKVTDGNDLAGLQQALQQAQTSDRPTLIEVKTIIGYGTPESGTNKVHGNALGKANLAAMRQFYHW' A
#
# COMPACT_ATOMS: atom_id res chain seq x y z
N GLN A 1 17.59 0.60 4.10
CA GLN A 1 18.84 0.87 4.84
C GLN A 1 18.70 2.03 5.84
N ARG A 2 18.11 3.19 5.49
CA ARG A 2 17.90 4.33 6.41
C ARG A 2 17.32 3.98 7.79
N PHE A 3 16.19 3.27 7.82
CA PHE A 3 15.50 2.95 9.08
C PHE A 3 16.25 1.92 9.93
N LYS A 4 16.88 0.92 9.30
CA LYS A 4 17.77 -0.01 10.00
C LYS A 4 18.93 0.72 10.68
N ALA A 5 19.53 1.70 10.00
CA ALA A 5 20.61 2.52 10.57
C ALA A 5 20.14 3.42 11.74
N ALA A 6 18.88 3.84 11.73
CA ALA A 6 18.26 4.56 12.84
C ALA A 6 17.80 3.65 14.01
N ASN A 7 18.19 2.37 14.00
CA ASN A 7 17.76 1.33 14.95
C ASN A 7 16.24 1.09 14.99
N TRP A 8 15.56 1.26 13.86
CA TRP A 8 14.16 0.84 13.70
C TRP A 8 14.11 -0.62 13.25
N ASN A 9 13.05 -1.32 13.65
CA ASN A 9 12.66 -2.58 13.06
C ASN A 9 12.10 -2.27 11.67
N TYR A 10 12.61 -2.92 10.64
CA TYR A 10 12.16 -2.71 9.27
C TYR A 10 11.62 -4.01 8.71
N GLN A 11 10.39 -3.96 8.24
CA GLN A 11 9.70 -5.05 7.58
C GLN A 11 9.26 -4.61 6.19
N LYS A 12 9.07 -5.55 5.28
CA LYS A 12 8.60 -5.28 3.92
C LYS A 12 7.50 -6.27 3.54
N VAL A 13 6.36 -5.74 3.12
CA VAL A 13 5.25 -6.49 2.51
C VAL A 13 5.26 -6.17 1.02
N THR A 14 5.49 -7.19 0.18
CA THR A 14 5.71 -7.02 -1.26
C THR A 14 4.43 -6.83 -2.07
N ASP A 15 3.27 -7.10 -1.48
CA ASP A 15 1.95 -6.85 -2.06
C ASP A 15 1.02 -6.22 -1.01
N GLY A 16 0.58 -5.00 -1.24
CA GLY A 16 -0.34 -4.28 -0.36
C GLY A 16 -1.77 -4.83 -0.35
N ASN A 17 -2.09 -5.81 -1.20
CA ASN A 17 -3.36 -6.52 -1.16
C ASN A 17 -3.27 -7.87 -0.42
N ASP A 18 -2.07 -8.28 0.01
CA ASP A 18 -1.89 -9.47 0.85
C ASP A 18 -2.25 -9.16 2.30
N LEU A 19 -3.54 -9.33 2.62
CA LEU A 19 -4.07 -9.08 3.96
C LEU A 19 -3.42 -9.95 5.04
N ALA A 20 -3.03 -11.19 4.70
CA ALA A 20 -2.38 -12.09 5.64
C ALA A 20 -0.95 -11.62 5.95
N GLY A 21 -0.18 -11.25 4.91
CA GLY A 21 1.14 -10.66 5.07
C GLY A 21 1.13 -9.35 5.85
N LEU A 22 0.14 -8.49 5.61
CA LEU A 22 -0.08 -7.26 6.38
C LEU A 22 -0.37 -7.56 7.86
N GLN A 23 -1.29 -8.49 8.14
CA GLN A 23 -1.62 -8.87 9.51
C GLN A 23 -0.40 -9.45 10.25
N GLN A 24 0.35 -10.32 9.60
CA GLN A 24 1.56 -10.90 10.17
C GLN A 24 2.62 -9.82 10.48
N ALA A 25 2.82 -8.86 9.57
CA ALA A 25 3.77 -7.77 9.78
C ALA A 25 3.36 -6.85 10.94
N LEU A 26 2.06 -6.57 11.07
CA LEU A 26 1.50 -5.80 12.19
C LEU A 26 1.70 -6.53 13.53
N GLN A 27 1.42 -7.84 13.59
CA GLN A 27 1.62 -8.65 14.80
C GLN A 27 3.09 -8.63 15.25
N GLN A 28 4.04 -8.77 14.31
CA GLN A 28 5.47 -8.68 14.61
C GLN A 28 5.90 -7.27 15.05
N ALA A 29 5.29 -6.23 14.50
CA ALA A 29 5.58 -4.84 14.88
C ALA A 29 5.14 -4.55 16.32
N GLN A 30 4.03 -5.12 16.77
CA GLN A 30 3.49 -4.94 18.13
C GLN A 30 4.37 -5.58 19.22
N THR A 31 5.16 -6.61 18.88
CA THR A 31 6.08 -7.27 19.81
C THR A 31 7.49 -6.68 19.77
N SER A 32 7.73 -5.66 18.96
CA SER A 32 9.06 -5.07 18.73
C SER A 32 9.52 -4.23 19.92
N ASP A 33 10.79 -4.38 20.29
CA ASP A 33 11.48 -3.60 21.33
C ASP A 33 11.88 -2.18 20.88
N ARG A 34 11.68 -1.89 19.60
CA ARG A 34 12.08 -0.67 18.91
C ARG A 34 10.98 -0.21 17.95
N PRO A 35 10.94 1.08 17.55
CA PRO A 35 9.96 1.56 16.58
C PRO A 35 10.05 0.77 15.27
N THR A 36 8.90 0.50 14.65
CA THR A 36 8.81 -0.34 13.45
C THR A 36 8.35 0.48 12.25
N LEU A 37 9.04 0.31 11.12
CA LEU A 37 8.57 0.69 9.79
C LEU A 37 8.20 -0.57 9.01
N ILE A 38 6.95 -0.65 8.55
CA ILE A 38 6.50 -1.65 7.57
C ILE A 38 6.40 -0.96 6.21
N GLU A 39 7.30 -1.28 5.29
CA GLU A 39 7.20 -0.83 3.89
C GLU A 39 6.22 -1.74 3.15
N VAL A 40 5.05 -1.20 2.79
CA VAL A 40 4.04 -1.89 2.02
C VAL A 40 4.13 -1.44 0.56
N LYS A 41 4.37 -2.38 -0.36
CA LYS A 41 4.35 -2.09 -1.79
C LYS A 41 2.92 -2.06 -2.31
N THR A 42 2.48 -0.88 -2.75
CA THR A 42 1.14 -0.63 -3.30
C THR A 42 1.24 -0.04 -4.70
N ILE A 43 0.12 -0.03 -5.42
CA ILE A 43 -0.06 0.69 -6.68
C ILE A 43 -1.01 1.84 -6.42
N ILE A 44 -0.57 3.09 -6.63
CA ILE A 44 -1.44 4.25 -6.45
C ILE A 44 -2.61 4.21 -7.46
N GLY A 45 -3.81 4.51 -7.00
CA GLY A 45 -5.02 4.46 -7.83
C GLY A 45 -5.31 3.07 -8.40
N TYR A 46 -4.89 2.00 -7.71
CA TYR A 46 -5.21 0.61 -8.05
C TYR A 46 -6.68 0.46 -8.45
N GLY A 47 -6.95 -0.41 -9.43
CA GLY A 47 -8.29 -0.61 -9.98
C GLY A 47 -8.77 0.47 -10.96
N THR A 48 -8.06 1.59 -11.12
CA THR A 48 -8.34 2.57 -12.19
C THR A 48 -7.51 2.29 -13.45
N PRO A 49 -7.95 2.74 -14.64
CA PRO A 49 -7.14 2.62 -15.87
C PRO A 49 -5.77 3.32 -15.80
N GLU A 50 -5.64 4.34 -14.95
CA GLU A 50 -4.43 5.14 -14.78
C GLU A 50 -3.62 4.76 -13.53
N SER A 51 -3.86 3.54 -13.01
CA SER A 51 -3.14 2.95 -11.87
C SER A 51 -1.62 3.06 -12.05
N GLY A 52 -0.90 3.44 -11.00
CA GLY A 52 0.56 3.52 -11.01
C GLY A 52 1.12 4.79 -11.66
N THR A 53 0.27 5.70 -12.12
CA THR A 53 0.71 6.97 -12.74
C THR A 53 0.55 8.15 -11.79
N ASN A 54 1.20 9.27 -12.11
CA ASN A 54 1.02 10.52 -11.36
C ASN A 54 -0.37 11.16 -11.55
N LYS A 55 -1.11 10.79 -12.61
CA LYS A 55 -2.40 11.41 -12.94
C LYS A 55 -3.46 11.20 -11.87
N VAL A 56 -3.37 10.09 -11.13
CA VAL A 56 -4.30 9.73 -10.05
C VAL A 56 -3.90 10.32 -8.68
N HIS A 57 -2.85 11.12 -8.58
CA HIS A 57 -2.36 11.64 -7.30
C HIS A 57 -3.29 12.68 -6.67
N GLY A 58 -3.76 13.66 -7.45
CA GLY A 58 -4.48 14.82 -6.91
C GLY A 58 -5.65 15.31 -7.77
N ASN A 59 -5.97 14.63 -8.87
CA ASN A 59 -7.09 14.99 -9.73
C ASN A 59 -8.30 14.10 -9.44
N ALA A 60 -9.49 14.66 -9.62
CA ALA A 60 -10.70 13.84 -9.64
C ALA A 60 -10.61 12.80 -10.77
N LEU A 61 -11.04 11.56 -10.51
CA LEU A 61 -10.95 10.46 -11.48
C LEU A 61 -11.74 10.73 -12.77
N GLY A 62 -12.82 11.50 -12.69
CA GLY A 62 -13.76 11.69 -13.79
C GLY A 62 -14.70 10.48 -13.97
N LYS A 63 -15.80 10.71 -14.70
CA LYS A 63 -16.90 9.72 -14.81
C LYS A 63 -16.45 8.39 -15.41
N ALA A 64 -15.60 8.42 -16.43
CA ALA A 64 -15.14 7.23 -17.14
C ALA A 64 -14.26 6.34 -16.25
N ASN A 65 -13.22 6.91 -15.62
CA ASN A 65 -12.34 6.13 -14.74
C ASN A 65 -13.08 5.64 -13.49
N LEU A 66 -14.04 6.41 -12.97
CA LEU A 66 -14.88 5.96 -11.86
C LEU A 66 -15.74 4.75 -12.24
N ALA A 67 -16.34 4.75 -13.43
CA ALA A 67 -17.12 3.60 -13.92
C ALA A 67 -16.24 2.35 -14.12
N ALA A 68 -15.04 2.52 -14.70
CA ALA A 68 -14.08 1.42 -14.86
C ALA A 68 -13.61 0.86 -13.51
N MET A 69 -13.34 1.74 -12.54
CA MET A 69 -12.94 1.35 -11.18
C MET A 69 -14.04 0.57 -10.46
N ARG A 70 -15.29 1.00 -10.59
CA ARG A 70 -16.47 0.28 -10.06
C ARG A 70 -16.58 -1.13 -10.64
N GLN A 71 -16.45 -1.26 -11.96
CA GLN A 71 -16.44 -2.55 -12.62
C GLN A 71 -15.29 -3.43 -12.13
N PHE A 72 -14.08 -2.87 -11.99
CA PHE A 72 -12.90 -3.61 -11.50
C PHE A 72 -13.11 -4.18 -10.10
N TYR A 73 -13.73 -3.42 -9.19
CA TYR A 73 -14.00 -3.86 -7.82
C TYR A 73 -15.31 -4.63 -7.65
N HIS A 74 -16.07 -4.84 -8.73
CA HIS A 74 -17.41 -5.41 -8.67
C HIS A 74 -18.35 -4.64 -7.74
N TRP A 75 -18.29 -3.30 -7.81
CA TRP A 75 -19.08 -2.35 -7.02
C TRP A 75 -20.06 -1.54 -7.88
#